data_AF-J9QVS8-F1
#
_entry.id   AF-J9QVS8-F1
#
_cell.length_a   1.000
_cell.length_b   1.000
_cell.length_c   1.000
_cell.angle_alpha   90.00
_cell.angle_beta   90.00
_cell.angle_gamma   90.00
#
_symmetry.space_group_name_H-M   'P 1'
#
loop_
_entity.id
_entity.type
_entity.pdbx_description
1 polymer ?
#
loop_
_entity_poly.entity_id
_entity_poly.type
_entity_poly.pdbx_seq_one_letter_code
_entity_poly.pdbx_strand_id
1 'polypeptide(L)'
;TRFFTFHFILPFIIMGVSMTHLLFLHQTGSSNPTGLNSNLDKVPFHIYFSFKDALGFILMIGALACLSSFSPNLLGDPDNFIPANPLVTPPHIKPEWYFLFAYAILRSIPNKLGGVLALLASILILFLAPLIHTAKQHSLMFRP
;
A
#
# COMPACT_ATOMS: atom_id res chain seq x y z
N THR A 1 -7.33 19.71 -15.50
CA THR A 1 -6.00 20.31 -15.74
C THR A 1 -5.06 20.14 -14.54
N ARG A 2 -5.31 20.72 -13.36
CA ARG A 2 -4.38 20.59 -12.21
C ARG A 2 -4.20 19.17 -11.67
N PHE A 3 -5.27 18.36 -11.61
CA PHE A 3 -5.16 16.98 -11.12
C PHE A 3 -4.32 16.09 -12.04
N PHE A 4 -4.39 16.32 -13.35
CA PHE A 4 -3.51 15.66 -14.31
C PHE A 4 -2.04 16.02 -14.05
N THR A 5 -1.73 17.31 -13.85
CA THR A 5 -0.38 17.76 -13.52
C THR A 5 0.16 17.10 -12.25
N PHE A 6 -0.64 17.05 -11.17
CA PHE A 6 -0.23 16.36 -9.95
C PHE A 6 -0.07 14.85 -10.14
N HIS A 7 -1.02 14.21 -10.82
CA HIS A 7 -0.94 12.78 -11.13
C HIS A 7 0.31 12.43 -11.95
N PHE A 8 0.75 13.31 -12.85
CA PHE A 8 1.95 13.11 -13.63
C PHE A 8 3.23 13.22 -12.80
N ILE A 9 3.35 14.24 -11.93
CA ILE A 9 4.59 14.50 -11.18
C ILE A 9 4.76 13.56 -9.97
N LEU A 10 3.67 13.19 -9.29
CA LEU A 10 3.71 12.40 -8.06
C LEU A 10 4.45 11.05 -8.19
N PRO A 11 4.29 10.24 -9.26
CA PRO A 11 5.05 9.01 -9.46
C PRO A 11 6.57 9.21 -9.43
N PHE A 12 7.08 10.33 -9.97
CA PHE A 12 8.51 10.64 -9.94
C PHE A 12 8.99 11.04 -8.55
N ILE A 13 8.14 11.74 -7.79
CA ILE A 13 8.41 12.03 -6.38
C ILE A 13 8.45 10.73 -5.57
N ILE A 14 7.49 9.82 -5.81
CA ILE A 14 7.47 8.49 -5.19
C ILE A 14 8.74 7.71 -5.53
N MET A 15 9.20 7.74 -6.78
CA MET A 15 10.49 7.13 -7.17
C MET A 15 11.66 7.69 -6.35
N GLY A 16 11.73 9.02 -6.19
CA GLY A 16 12.76 9.66 -5.36
C GLY A 16 12.71 9.20 -3.90
N VAL A 17 11.51 9.19 -3.29
CA VAL A 17 11.31 8.72 -1.91
C VAL A 17 11.65 7.24 -1.79
N SER A 18 11.28 6.40 -2.76
CA SER A 18 11.64 4.97 -2.78
C SER A 18 13.15 4.74 -2.80
N MET A 19 13.92 5.57 -3.52
CA MET A 19 15.38 5.49 -3.48
C MET A 19 15.94 5.87 -2.11
N THR A 20 15.40 6.91 -1.47
CA THR A 20 15.81 7.27 -0.10
C THR A 20 15.45 6.16 0.90
N HIS A 21 14.30 5.50 0.72
CA HIS A 21 13.89 4.35 1.52
C HIS A 21 14.89 3.19 1.39
N LEU A 22 15.28 2.84 0.16
CA LEU A 22 16.28 1.79 -0.09
C LEU A 22 17.66 2.14 0.46
N LEU A 23 18.05 3.42 0.41
CA LEU A 23 19.31 3.89 1.00
C LEU A 23 19.34 3.62 2.52
N PHE A 24 18.28 3.99 3.24
CA PHE A 24 18.20 3.70 4.68
C PHE A 24 18.12 2.20 4.97
N LEU A 25 17.41 1.43 4.14
CA LEU A 25 17.39 -0.02 4.27
C LEU A 25 18.78 -0.64 4.11
N HIS A 26 19.61 -0.15 3.18
CA HIS A 26 20.96 -0.66 2.97
C HIS A 26 21.95 -0.33 4.10
N GLN A 27 21.66 0.66 4.94
CA GLN A 27 22.50 0.96 6.11
C GLN A 27 22.42 -0.15 7.18
N THR A 28 21.25 -0.76 7.36
CA THR A 28 21.02 -1.82 8.36
C THR A 28 20.92 -3.22 7.76
N GLY A 29 20.53 -3.33 6.49
CA GLY A 29 20.11 -4.57 5.86
C GLY A 29 18.67 -4.97 6.23
N SER A 30 18.16 -6.00 5.55
CA SER A 30 16.82 -6.55 5.78
C SER A 30 16.72 -7.31 7.11
N SER A 31 15.56 -7.22 7.75
CA SER A 31 15.18 -8.15 8.83
C SER A 31 14.84 -9.54 8.29
N ASN A 32 14.62 -10.50 9.19
CA ASN A 32 14.21 -11.87 8.85
C ASN A 32 13.04 -12.33 9.75
N PRO A 33 12.35 -13.44 9.42
CA PRO A 33 11.15 -13.88 10.14
C PRO A 33 11.32 -14.07 11.66
N THR A 34 12.52 -14.44 12.12
CA THR A 34 12.79 -14.64 13.56
C THR A 34 12.95 -13.33 14.31
N GLY A 35 13.24 -12.22 13.61
CA GLY A 35 13.59 -10.93 14.21
C GLY A 35 14.95 -10.90 14.92
N LEU A 36 15.77 -11.96 14.79
CA LEU A 36 17.12 -12.04 15.34
C LEU A 36 18.17 -11.51 14.33
N ASN A 37 19.41 -11.34 14.77
CA ASN A 37 20.50 -10.90 13.89
C ASN A 37 20.87 -12.00 12.87
N SER A 38 20.74 -11.70 11.58
CA SER A 38 21.05 -12.63 10.48
C SER A 38 22.50 -12.58 9.98
N ASN A 39 23.38 -11.77 10.57
CA ASN A 39 24.77 -11.60 10.10
C ASN A 39 25.58 -12.91 10.05
N LEU A 40 25.22 -13.90 10.87
CA LEU A 40 25.90 -15.20 10.91
C LEU A 40 25.60 -16.08 9.69
N ASP A 41 24.52 -15.80 8.95
CA ASP A 41 24.02 -16.64 7.85
C ASP A 41 23.53 -15.77 6.69
N LYS A 42 24.42 -14.91 6.18
CA LYS A 42 24.14 -14.10 5.00
C LYS A 42 24.48 -14.85 3.72
N VAL A 43 23.58 -14.77 2.75
CA VAL A 43 23.80 -15.21 1.37
C VAL A 43 23.88 -14.01 0.43
N PRO A 44 24.60 -14.11 -0.70
CA PRO A 44 24.60 -13.04 -1.71
C PRO A 44 23.19 -12.83 -2.28
N PHE A 45 22.88 -11.59 -2.67
CA PHE A 45 21.59 -11.26 -3.25
C PHE A 45 21.38 -11.94 -4.61
N HIS A 46 22.40 -11.87 -5.47
CA HIS A 46 22.38 -12.54 -6.76
C HIS A 46 22.38 -14.05 -6.58
N ILE A 47 21.79 -14.77 -7.54
CA ILE A 47 21.42 -16.19 -7.49
C ILE A 47 20.25 -16.51 -6.56
N TYR A 48 20.28 -16.07 -5.30
CA TYR A 48 19.22 -16.45 -4.35
C TYR A 48 17.98 -15.59 -4.48
N PHE A 49 18.12 -14.28 -4.26
CA PHE A 49 16.98 -13.37 -4.27
C PHE A 49 16.63 -12.89 -5.68
N SER A 50 17.61 -12.73 -6.58
CA SER A 50 17.30 -12.34 -7.97
C SER A 50 16.37 -13.31 -8.69
N PHE A 51 16.57 -14.63 -8.56
CA PHE A 51 15.68 -15.63 -9.19
C PHE A 51 14.34 -15.75 -8.44
N LYS A 52 14.34 -15.61 -7.12
CA LYS A 52 13.11 -15.55 -6.33
C LYS A 52 12.24 -14.36 -6.73
N ASP A 53 12.85 -13.19 -6.91
CA ASP A 53 12.16 -11.97 -7.33
C ASP A 53 11.67 -12.11 -8.78
N ALA A 54 12.47 -12.70 -9.68
CA ALA A 54 12.04 -12.98 -11.05
C ALA A 54 10.79 -13.87 -11.10
N LEU A 55 10.74 -14.92 -10.28
CA LEU A 55 9.54 -15.75 -10.13
C LEU A 55 8.35 -14.92 -9.62
N GLY A 56 8.57 -14.07 -8.61
CA GLY A 56 7.55 -13.15 -8.10
C GLY A 56 7.00 -12.21 -9.19
N PHE A 57 7.87 -11.65 -10.03
CA PHE A 57 7.50 -10.81 -11.17
C PHE A 57 6.69 -11.59 -12.22
N ILE A 58 7.08 -12.83 -12.53
CA ILE A 58 6.34 -13.69 -13.47
C ILE A 58 4.92 -13.92 -12.96
N LEU A 59 4.76 -14.24 -11.67
CA LEU A 59 3.45 -14.46 -11.06
C LEU A 59 2.62 -13.17 -11.04
N MET A 60 3.22 -12.03 -10.68
CA MET A 60 2.54 -10.72 -10.66
C MET A 60 2.07 -10.30 -12.06
N ILE A 61 2.94 -10.38 -13.06
CA ILE A 61 2.61 -10.03 -14.45
C ILE A 61 1.57 -11.00 -15.00
N GLY A 62 1.69 -12.30 -14.71
CA GLY A 62 0.70 -13.31 -15.07
C GLY A 62 -0.68 -13.00 -14.49
N ALA A 63 -0.75 -12.66 -13.20
CA ALA A 63 -2.01 -12.27 -12.56
C ALA A 63 -2.59 -10.97 -13.16
N LEU A 64 -1.75 -9.96 -13.41
CA LEU A 64 -2.17 -8.72 -14.06
C LEU A 64 -2.71 -8.97 -15.48
N ALA A 65 -2.01 -9.79 -16.27
CA ALA A 65 -2.43 -10.15 -17.62
C ALA A 65 -3.76 -10.94 -17.62
N CYS A 66 -3.94 -11.86 -16.67
CA CYS A 66 -5.21 -12.57 -16.50
C CYS A 66 -6.35 -11.60 -16.15
N LEU A 67 -6.13 -10.68 -15.20
CA LEU A 67 -7.13 -9.67 -14.84
C LEU A 67 -7.47 -8.79 -16.05
N SER A 68 -6.46 -8.23 -16.73
CA SER A 68 -6.67 -7.31 -17.85
C SER A 68 -7.30 -7.98 -19.08
N SER A 69 -6.99 -9.25 -19.35
CA SER A 69 -7.44 -9.94 -20.56
C SER A 69 -8.77 -10.65 -20.38
N PHE A 70 -8.99 -11.27 -19.21
CA PHE A 70 -10.20 -12.07 -18.98
C PHE A 70 -11.27 -11.33 -18.18
N SER A 71 -10.91 -10.33 -17.37
CA SER A 71 -11.86 -9.65 -16.49
C SER A 71 -11.49 -8.18 -16.19
N PRO A 72 -11.26 -7.34 -17.23
CA PRO A 72 -10.68 -6.00 -17.07
C PRO A 72 -11.47 -5.07 -16.15
N ASN A 73 -12.78 -5.27 -16.05
CA ASN A 73 -13.68 -4.43 -15.25
C ASN A 73 -14.00 -5.02 -13.86
N LEU A 74 -13.41 -6.15 -13.48
CA LEU A 74 -13.74 -6.85 -12.22
C LEU A 74 -13.54 -5.99 -10.97
N LEU A 75 -12.50 -5.15 -10.98
CA LEU A 75 -12.15 -4.27 -9.85
C LEU A 75 -12.66 -2.83 -10.02
N GLY A 76 -13.35 -2.54 -11.12
CA GLY A 76 -13.88 -1.21 -11.43
C GLY A 76 -15.33 -1.02 -10.95
N ASP A 77 -15.81 0.21 -11.06
CA ASP A 77 -17.23 0.53 -10.81
C ASP A 77 -17.92 0.86 -12.15
N PRO A 78 -19.06 0.22 -12.48
CA PRO A 78 -19.79 0.51 -13.71
C PRO A 78 -20.23 1.97 -13.84
N ASP A 79 -20.44 2.69 -12.72
CA ASP A 79 -20.85 4.10 -12.75
C ASP A 79 -19.77 5.00 -13.38
N ASN A 80 -18.49 4.59 -13.38
CA ASN A 80 -17.39 5.34 -14.00
C ASN A 80 -17.40 5.31 -15.55
N PHE A 81 -18.26 4.49 -16.16
CA PHE A 81 -18.50 4.53 -17.62
C PHE A 81 -19.54 5.57 -18.03
N ILE A 82 -20.23 6.18 -17.07
CA ILE A 82 -21.19 7.25 -17.32
C ILE A 82 -20.45 8.59 -17.21
N PRO A 83 -20.55 9.50 -18.20
CA PRO A 83 -19.95 10.82 -18.10
C PRO A 83 -20.43 11.58 -16.85
N ALA A 84 -19.50 12.25 -16.17
CA ALA A 84 -19.80 12.94 -14.93
C ALA A 84 -20.90 14.00 -15.11
N ASN A 85 -21.94 13.94 -14.26
CA ASN A 85 -23.00 14.93 -14.19
C ASN A 85 -22.99 15.62 -12.82
N PRO A 86 -22.65 16.92 -12.73
CA PRO A 86 -22.55 17.62 -11.44
C PRO A 86 -23.89 17.79 -10.71
N LEU A 87 -25.02 17.55 -11.38
CA LEU A 87 -26.37 17.69 -10.81
C LEU A 87 -26.94 16.36 -10.30
N VAL A 88 -26.26 15.23 -10.53
CA VAL A 88 -26.76 13.90 -10.19
C VAL A 88 -25.70 13.12 -9.44
N THR A 89 -26.03 12.65 -8.23
CA THR A 89 -25.17 11.74 -7.46
C THR A 89 -25.68 10.30 -7.59
N PRO A 90 -24.83 9.33 -7.96
CA PRO A 90 -25.23 7.92 -7.97
C PRO A 90 -25.68 7.44 -6.58
N PRO A 91 -26.69 6.55 -6.51
CA PRO A 91 -27.29 6.13 -5.24
C PRO A 91 -26.32 5.39 -4.31
N HIS A 92 -25.31 4.70 -4.85
CA HIS A 92 -24.35 3.91 -4.10
C HIS A 92 -22.89 4.39 -4.27
N ILE A 93 -22.68 5.71 -4.33
CA ILE A 93 -21.35 6.30 -4.48
C ILE A 93 -20.37 5.79 -3.41
N LYS A 94 -19.24 5.27 -3.88
CA LYS A 94 -18.16 4.70 -3.09
C LYS A 94 -16.83 4.94 -3.80
N PRO A 95 -15.71 4.99 -3.08
CA PRO A 95 -14.40 5.00 -3.72
C PRO A 95 -14.03 3.60 -4.23
N GLU A 96 -12.90 3.52 -4.92
CA GLU A 96 -12.28 2.26 -5.31
C GLU A 96 -11.98 1.37 -4.10
N TRP A 97 -11.91 0.06 -4.36
CA TRP A 97 -11.86 -0.98 -3.32
C TRP A 97 -10.73 -0.79 -2.30
N TYR A 98 -9.57 -0.29 -2.73
CA TYR A 98 -8.40 -0.08 -1.88
C TYR A 98 -8.56 1.10 -0.90
N PHE A 99 -9.59 1.94 -1.04
CA PHE A 99 -9.94 3.00 -0.08
C PHE A 99 -11.13 2.65 0.81
N LEU A 100 -11.79 1.50 0.62
CA LEU A 100 -13.01 1.17 1.35
C LEU A 100 -12.82 1.07 2.87
N PHE A 101 -11.67 0.60 3.34
CA PHE A 101 -11.38 0.54 4.79
C PHE A 101 -11.41 1.94 5.43
N ALA A 102 -10.78 2.91 4.77
CA ALA A 102 -10.66 4.28 5.25
C ALA A 102 -12.02 5.01 5.11
N TYR A 103 -12.75 4.74 4.03
CA TYR A 103 -14.12 5.23 3.83
C TYR A 103 -15.10 4.70 4.89
N ALA A 104 -14.96 3.44 5.32
CA ALA A 104 -15.75 2.89 6.40
C ALA A 104 -15.46 3.60 7.74
N ILE A 105 -14.19 3.88 8.05
CA ILE A 105 -13.80 4.66 9.24
C ILE A 105 -14.40 6.07 9.20
N LEU A 106 -14.29 6.76 8.06
CA LEU A 106 -14.88 8.10 7.86
C LEU A 106 -16.38 8.13 8.15
N ARG A 107 -17.15 7.15 7.65
CA ARG A 107 -18.60 7.08 7.83
C ARG A 107 -19.05 6.58 9.20
N SER A 108 -18.16 5.94 9.95
CA SER A 108 -18.47 5.43 11.30
C SER A 108 -18.64 6.54 12.33
N ILE A 109 -18.15 7.75 12.06
CA ILE A 109 -18.22 8.88 12.98
C ILE A 109 -19.29 9.87 12.52
N PRO A 110 -20.38 10.08 13.27
CA PRO A 110 -21.48 10.98 12.92
C PRO A 110 -21.12 12.46 13.19
N ASN A 111 -19.89 12.86 12.86
CA ASN A 111 -19.40 14.23 12.94
C ASN A 111 -18.46 14.49 11.76
N LYS A 112 -18.70 15.55 10.99
CA LYS A 112 -17.92 15.85 9.77
C LYS A 112 -16.43 16.03 10.05
N LEU A 113 -16.07 16.83 11.06
CA LEU A 113 -14.67 17.06 11.41
C LEU A 113 -14.03 15.79 12.01
N GLY A 114 -14.74 15.13 12.93
CA GLY A 114 -14.29 13.89 13.57
C GLY A 114 -14.02 12.77 12.56
N GLY A 115 -14.90 12.60 11.58
CA GLY A 115 -14.72 11.62 10.51
C GLY A 115 -13.48 11.91 9.64
N VAL A 116 -13.28 13.17 9.25
CA VAL A 116 -12.08 13.57 8.46
C VAL A 116 -10.80 13.38 9.28
N LEU A 117 -10.80 13.75 10.55
CA LEU A 117 -9.65 13.53 11.43
C LEU A 117 -9.36 12.04 11.61
N ALA A 118 -10.39 11.20 11.77
CA ALA A 118 -10.23 9.76 11.89
C ALA A 118 -9.73 9.10 10.59
N LEU A 119 -10.20 9.56 9.43
CA LEU A 119 -9.68 9.13 8.13
C LEU A 119 -8.17 9.39 8.05
N LEU A 120 -7.72 10.61 8.35
CA LEU A 120 -6.29 10.95 8.37
C LEU A 120 -5.54 10.12 9.41
N ALA A 121 -6.08 9.99 10.62
CA ALA A 121 -5.49 9.21 11.70
C ALA A 121 -5.31 7.73 11.34
N SER A 122 -6.22 7.15 10.54
CA SER A 122 -6.14 5.73 10.12
C SER A 122 -4.88 5.39 9.31
N ILE A 123 -4.27 6.40 8.68
CA ILE A 123 -3.00 6.26 7.96
C ILE A 123 -1.85 6.73 8.86
N LEU A 124 -2.00 7.88 9.51
CA LEU A 124 -0.94 8.47 10.35
C LEU A 124 -0.60 7.63 11.59
N ILE A 125 -1.51 6.78 12.05
CA ILE A 125 -1.27 5.86 13.18
C ILE A 125 -0.07 4.94 12.92
N LEU A 126 0.28 4.67 11.66
CA LEU A 126 1.47 3.89 11.29
C LEU A 126 2.77 4.50 11.83
N PHE A 127 2.85 5.83 11.98
CA PHE A 127 4.02 6.50 12.57
C PHE A 127 4.17 6.25 14.07
N LEU A 128 3.09 5.87 14.76
CA LEU A 128 3.13 5.54 16.18
C LEU A 128 3.60 4.10 16.41
N ALA A 129 3.60 3.23 15.39
CA ALA A 129 3.91 1.81 15.54
C ALA A 129 5.26 1.52 16.24
N PRO A 130 6.37 2.24 15.97
CA PRO A 130 7.62 2.06 16.69
C PRO A 130 7.56 2.53 18.15
N LEU A 131 6.78 3.58 18.44
CA LEU A 131 6.70 4.20 19.76
C LEU A 131 5.86 3.38 20.76
N ILE A 132 4.88 2.63 20.23
CA ILE A 132 3.99 1.79 21.04
C ILE A 132 4.47 0.33 21.11
N HIS A 133 5.63 0.01 20.54
CA HIS A 133 6.19 -1.33 20.62
C HIS A 133 6.72 -1.61 22.04
N THR A 134 6.00 -2.45 22.79
CA THR A 134 6.34 -2.80 24.18
C THR A 134 7.04 -4.16 24.32
N ALA A 135 7.07 -4.96 23.26
CA ALA A 135 7.63 -6.30 23.33
C ALA A 135 9.16 -6.26 23.40
N LYS A 136 9.74 -7.24 24.08
CA LYS A 136 11.20 -7.46 24.08
C LYS A 136 11.69 -8.15 22.81
N GLN A 137 10.79 -8.76 22.05
CA GLN A 137 11.07 -9.47 20.81
C GLN A 137 10.56 -8.65 19.62
N HIS A 138 11.41 -8.47 18.62
CA HIS A 138 11.10 -7.67 17.43
C HIS A 138 10.01 -8.31 16.55
N SER A 139 10.11 -9.62 16.26
CA SER A 139 9.14 -10.35 15.43
C SER A 139 7.95 -10.87 16.24
N LEU A 140 6.83 -11.10 15.55
CA LEU A 140 5.65 -11.78 16.08
C LEU A 140 5.78 -13.32 16.09
N MET A 141 6.80 -13.89 15.42
CA MET A 141 6.95 -15.35 15.26
C MET A 141 6.90 -16.14 16.58
N PHE A 142 7.41 -15.56 17.67
CA PHE A 142 7.45 -16.20 19.00
C PHE A 142 6.51 -15.52 20.01
N ARG A 143 5.48 -14.84 19.50
CA ARG A 143 4.48 -14.09 20.27
C ARG A 143 3.07 -14.55 19.87
N PRO A 144 2.59 -15.67 20.43
CA PRO A 144 1.25 -16.17 20.15
C PRO A 144 0.16 -15.19 20.57
#